data_AF-Q5U3Y1-F1
#
_entry.id   AF-Q5U3Y1-F1
#
_cell.length_a   1.000
_cell.length_b   1.000
_cell.length_c   1.000
_cell.angle_alpha   90.00
_cell.angle_beta   90.00
_cell.angle_gamma   90.00
#
_symmetry.space_group_name_H-M   'P 1'
#
loop_
_entity.id
_entity.type
_entity.pdbx_description
1 polymer ?
#
loop_
_entity_poly.entity_id
_entity_poly.type
_entity_poly.pdbx_seq_one_letter_code
_entity_poly.pdbx_strand_id
1 'polypeptide(L)' 'NSIVNSQPPEKQQAMHLCFENLMEGIERNLLTKNRDRFTQNLSAFRREVNDSMKNSTYGVNSNDMMS' A
#
# COMPACT_ATOMS: atom_id res chain seq x y z
N ASN A 1 -13.79 -0.17 -8.80
CA ASN A 1 -12.51 -0.83 -8.49
C ASN A 1 -11.45 -0.52 -9.54
N SER A 2 -10.99 0.74 -9.64
CA SER A 2 -10.08 1.14 -10.73
C SER A 2 -8.61 1.25 -10.33
N ILE A 3 -8.29 1.32 -9.04
CA ILE A 3 -6.92 1.50 -8.54
C ILE A 3 -6.19 0.16 -8.38
N VAL A 4 -6.89 -0.89 -7.95
CA VAL A 4 -6.29 -2.23 -7.84
C VAL A 4 -6.09 -2.84 -9.23
N ASN A 5 -7.12 -2.77 -10.08
CA ASN A 5 -7.05 -3.29 -11.45
C ASN A 5 -6.07 -2.56 -12.37
N SER A 6 -5.63 -1.34 -12.00
CA SER A 6 -4.57 -0.64 -12.72
C SER A 6 -3.16 -1.08 -12.31
N GLN A 7 -3.03 -1.90 -11.26
CA GLN A 7 -1.77 -2.52 -10.90
C GLN A 7 -1.51 -3.79 -11.71
N PRO A 8 -0.23 -4.15 -11.92
CA PRO A 8 0.15 -5.47 -12.47
C PRO A 8 -0.48 -6.62 -11.68
N PRO A 9 -0.85 -7.75 -12.32
CA PRO A 9 -1.54 -8.87 -11.65
C PRO A 9 -0.84 -9.37 -10.37
N GLU A 10 0.48 -9.42 -10.40
CA GLU A 10 1.36 -9.75 -9.26
C GLU A 10 1.18 -8.81 -8.05
N LYS A 11 0.85 -7.54 -8.28
CA LYS A 11 0.64 -6.52 -7.25
C LYS A 11 -0.82 -6.34 -6.87
N GLN A 12 -1.76 -6.85 -7.65
CA GLN A 12 -3.19 -6.74 -7.37
C GLN A 12 -3.54 -7.40 -6.04
N GLN A 13 -2.96 -8.57 -5.75
CA GLN A 13 -3.20 -9.29 -4.50
C GLN A 13 -2.65 -8.54 -3.28
N ALA A 14 -1.42 -8.03 -3.38
CA ALA A 14 -0.82 -7.21 -2.32
C ALA A 14 -1.62 -5.93 -2.06
N MET A 15 -2.07 -5.26 -3.13
CA MET A 15 -2.91 -4.06 -3.03
C MET A 15 -4.27 -4.38 -2.41
N HIS A 16 -4.88 -5.51 -2.76
CA HIS A 16 -6.11 -5.99 -2.13
C HIS A 16 -5.94 -6.18 -0.62
N LEU A 17 -4.88 -6.86 -0.20
CA LEU A 17 -4.59 -7.07 1.21
C LEU A 17 -4.35 -5.74 1.96
N CYS A 18 -3.64 -4.80 1.33
CA CYS A 18 -3.43 -3.47 1.89
C CYS A 18 -4.78 -2.75 2.14
N PHE A 19 -5.76 -2.90 1.24
CA PHE A 19 -7.10 -2.33 1.44
C PHE A 19 -7.89 -3.01 2.56
N GLU A 20 -7.77 -4.34 2.70
CA GLU A 20 -8.38 -5.07 3.82
C GLU A 20 -7.79 -4.58 5.16
N ASN A 21 -6.46 -4.47 5.25
CA ASN A 21 -5.76 -3.94 6.43
C ASN A 21 -6.16 -2.48 6.72
N LEU A 22 -6.34 -1.66 5.68
CA LEU A 22 -6.80 -0.27 5.83
C LEU A 22 -8.17 -0.20 6.52
N MET A 23 -9.07 -1.11 6.17
CA MET A 23 -10.44 -1.17 6.67
C MET A 23 -10.59 -2.03 7.94
N GLU A 24 -9.51 -2.66 8.41
CA GLU A 24 -9.53 -3.52 9.60
C GLU A 24 -9.99 -2.74 10.84
N GLY A 25 -11.08 -3.20 11.46
CA GLY A 25 -11.64 -2.57 12.66
C GLY A 25 -12.24 -1.18 12.42
N ILE A 26 -12.48 -0.79 11.15
CA ILE A 26 -13.17 0.44 10.76
C ILE A 26 -14.66 0.16 10.59
N GLU A 27 -15.46 0.89 11.37
CA GLU A 27 -16.91 0.84 11.30
C GLU A 27 -17.46 1.95 10.38
N ARG A 28 -18.70 1.80 9.89
CA ARG A 28 -19.38 2.84 9.09
C ARG A 28 -19.95 3.96 9.97
N ASN A 29 -19.08 4.62 10.73
CA ASN A 29 -19.44 5.75 11.59
C ASN A 29 -18.32 6.81 11.61
N LEU A 30 -18.66 8.02 12.05
CA LEU A 30 -17.72 9.16 12.11
C LEU A 30 -17.20 9.44 13.53
N LEU A 31 -17.24 8.44 14.41
CA LEU A 31 -16.74 8.58 15.78
C LEU A 31 -15.25 8.90 15.76
N THR A 32 -14.79 9.72 16.69
CA THR A 32 -13.37 10.10 16.81
C THR A 32 -12.47 8.87 16.87
N LYS A 33 -12.79 7.87 17.70
CA LYS A 33 -12.07 6.58 17.76
C LYS A 33 -11.90 5.91 16.40
N ASN A 34 -12.92 5.99 15.54
CA ASN A 34 -12.94 5.32 14.24
C ASN A 34 -12.08 6.09 13.24
N ARG A 35 -12.12 7.44 13.31
CA ARG A 35 -11.25 8.33 12.53
C ARG A 35 -9.78 8.18 12.91
N ASP A 36 -9.48 8.08 14.21
CA ASP A 36 -8.12 7.82 14.70
C ASP A 36 -7.60 6.48 14.19
N ARG A 37 -8.42 5.41 14.31
CA ARG A 37 -8.03 4.10 13.78
C ARG A 37 -7.82 4.11 12.28
N PHE A 38 -8.70 4.76 11.52
CA PHE A 38 -8.52 4.90 10.07
C PHE A 38 -7.22 5.61 9.73
N THR A 39 -6.85 6.66 10.48
CA THR A 39 -5.61 7.41 10.28
C THR A 39 -4.37 6.57 10.61
N GLN A 40 -4.44 5.73 11.65
CA GLN A 40 -3.38 4.77 11.98
C GLN A 40 -3.21 3.73 10.88
N ASN A 41 -4.31 3.12 10.44
CA ASN A 41 -4.31 2.13 9.36
C ASN A 41 -3.79 2.75 8.04
N LEU A 42 -4.13 4.02 7.75
CA LEU A 42 -3.60 4.78 6.61
C LEU A 42 -2.07 4.90 6.62
N SER A 43 -1.50 5.09 7.80
CA SER A 43 -0.05 5.21 7.96
C SER A 43 0.65 3.88 7.65
N ALA A 44 0.06 2.76 8.05
CA ALA A 44 0.53 1.41 7.70
C ALA A 44 0.37 1.14 6.19
N PHE A 45 -0.83 1.38 5.66
CA PHE A 45 -1.14 1.26 4.23
C PHE A 45 -0.12 1.99 3.36
N ARG A 46 0.20 3.25 3.68
CA ARG A 46 1.19 4.04 2.93
C ARG A 46 2.57 3.38 2.93
N ARG A 47 2.99 2.73 4.02
CA ARG A 47 4.28 2.02 4.09
C ARG A 47 4.25 0.76 3.23
N GLU A 48 3.23 -0.08 3.39
CA GLU A 48 3.09 -1.33 2.64
C GLU A 48 2.99 -1.10 1.13
N VAL A 49 2.22 -0.09 0.71
CA VAL A 49 2.14 0.30 -0.71
C VAL A 49 3.49 0.83 -1.20
N ASN A 50 4.18 1.66 -0.43
CA ASN A 50 5.49 2.18 -0.84
C ASN A 50 6.51 1.05 -0.97
N ASP A 51 6.54 0.12 -0.02
CA ASP A 51 7.40 -1.07 -0.05
C ASP A 51 7.09 -1.93 -1.28
N SER A 52 5.84 -2.40 -1.41
CA SER A 52 5.36 -3.24 -2.52
C SER A 52 5.53 -2.60 -3.90
N MET A 53 5.46 -1.26 -3.99
CA MET A 53 5.63 -0.54 -5.24
C MET A 53 7.10 -0.30 -5.57
N LYS A 54 7.94 -0.06 -4.56
CA LYS A 54 9.39 0.12 -4.69
C LYS A 54 10.11 -1.11 -5.22
N ASN A 55 9.60 -2.33 -4.97
CA ASN A 55 10.15 -3.55 -5.54
C ASN A 55 10.14 -3.57 -7.09
N SER A 56 9.45 -2.63 -7.75
CA SER A 56 9.42 -2.51 -9.21
C SER A 56 10.34 -1.45 -9.80
N THR A 57 11.02 -0.64 -8.97
CA THR A 57 11.86 0.48 -9.45
C THR A 57 13.34 0.37 -9.07
N TYR A 58 13.76 -0.63 -8.28
CA TYR A 58 15.18 -0.82 -7.91
C TYR A 58 15.90 -1.88 -8.77
N GLY A 59 15.63 -1.90 -10.08
CA GLY A 59 16.37 -2.70 -11.05
C GLY A 59 17.04 -1.87 -12.15
N VAL A 60 17.03 -0.54 -12.06
CA VAL A 60 17.67 0.34 -13.04
C VAL A 60 18.61 1.29 -12.26
N ASN A 61 19.89 1.16 -12.58
CA ASN A 61 21.01 2.03 -12.17
C ASN A 61 21.64 1.79 -10.78
N SER A 62 22.12 0.56 -10.52
CA SER A 62 23.31 0.41 -9.67
C SER A 62 24.53 0.16 -10.54
N ASN A 63 25.22 1.24 -10.84
CA ASN A 63 26.67 1.35 -10.90
C ASN A 63 27.38 0.77 -12.12
N ASP A 64 27.63 1.66 -13.07
CA ASP A 64 28.99 1.98 -13.53
C ASP A 64 30.05 1.77 -12.42
N MET A 65 30.52 0.54 -12.22
CA MET A 65 31.73 0.24 -11.44
C MET A 65 32.40 -1.02 -11.99
N MET A 66 33.12 -0.88 -13.09
CA MET A 66 34.51 -1.35 -13.27
C MET A 66 34.97 -1.00 -14.69
N SER A 67 36.15 -0.37 -14.76
CA SER A 67 36.87 0.06 -15.97
C SER A 67 37.17 -1.06 -16.96
#